data_AF-A0A401PY48-F1
#
_entry.id   AF-A0A401PY48-F1
#
_cell.length_a   1.000
_cell.length_b   1.000
_cell.length_c   1.000
_cell.angle_alpha   90.00
_cell.angle_beta   90.00
_cell.angle_gamma   90.00
#
_symmetry.space_group_name_H-M   'P 1'
#
loop_
_entity.id
_entity.type
_entity.pdbx_description
1 polymer ?
#
loop_
_entity_poly.entity_id
_entity_poly.type
_entity_poly.pdbx_seq_one_letter_code
_entity_poly.pdbx_strand_id
1 'polypeptide(L)'
;DYEENGEKKTETKYSYNTEWKSEVVKSKSFDREIGHNNPSSMAVESFIAVAADVNVGNFHLSKGLSGEWSFLGRPDVVTIVAHQKENQLTPYQTQSGNVLELLYEGSLSAVEVFEKEHAANSMLTWALRFAGWLLMFVGIKLMTKIFHTLVDWIPGIRDLVSLGLTVFGLCVATSLTLLTVAMGWIFYRPLVALLLGILAAMPILIARSRHRPKML
;
A
#
# COMPACT_ATOMS: atom_id res chain seq x y z
N ASP A 1 13.22 -23.75 20.31
CA ASP A 1 13.84 -24.92 20.96
C ASP A 1 12.94 -25.43 22.05
N TYR A 2 12.69 -26.74 22.07
CA TYR A 2 11.98 -27.40 23.16
C TYR A 2 12.70 -28.71 23.51
N GLU A 3 12.63 -29.11 24.79
CA GLU A 3 13.19 -30.38 25.26
C GLU A 3 12.12 -31.47 25.18
N GLU A 4 12.45 -32.55 24.49
CA GLU A 4 11.66 -33.77 24.43
C GLU A 4 12.58 -34.95 24.75
N ASN A 5 12.27 -35.72 25.80
CA ASN A 5 13.08 -36.86 26.27
C ASN A 5 14.56 -36.57 26.55
N GLY A 6 14.89 -35.37 27.03
CA GLY A 6 16.28 -34.99 27.38
C GLY A 6 17.15 -34.61 26.18
N GLU A 7 16.59 -34.55 24.97
CA GLU A 7 17.26 -34.03 23.77
C GLU A 7 16.69 -32.65 23.40
N LYS A 8 17.59 -31.71 23.10
CA LYS A 8 17.24 -30.34 22.72
C LYS A 8 16.89 -30.29 21.22
N LYS A 9 15.60 -30.22 20.88
CA LYS A 9 15.14 -30.14 19.48
C LYS A 9 15.01 -28.68 19.03
N THR A 10 15.62 -28.37 17.89
CA THR A 10 15.52 -27.06 17.21
C THR A 10 14.59 -27.24 16.01
N GLU A 11 13.45 -26.54 16.01
CA GLU A 11 12.52 -26.55 14.87
C GLU A 11 12.74 -25.29 14.02
N THR A 12 13.33 -25.47 12.84
CA THR A 12 13.54 -24.39 11.88
C THR A 12 12.32 -24.28 10.95
N LYS A 13 11.65 -23.12 10.96
CA LYS A 13 10.51 -22.83 10.09
C LYS A 13 10.94 -21.89 8.97
N TYR A 14 10.72 -22.33 7.73
CA TYR A 14 11.00 -21.54 6.52
C TYR A 14 9.73 -20.86 6.01
N SER A 15 9.88 -19.65 5.48
CA SER A 15 8.82 -18.90 4.80
C SER A 15 9.36 -18.40 3.46
N TYR A 16 8.53 -18.52 2.42
CA TYR A 16 8.87 -18.13 1.05
C TYR A 16 7.89 -17.05 0.59
N ASN A 17 8.41 -15.98 0.01
CA ASN A 17 7.64 -14.88 -0.56
C ASN A 17 8.11 -14.62 -2.00
N THR A 18 7.18 -14.25 -2.86
CA THR A 18 7.51 -13.78 -4.21
C THR A 18 8.00 -12.34 -4.13
N GLU A 19 9.16 -12.07 -4.72
CA GLU A 19 9.78 -10.74 -4.78
C GLU A 19 10.40 -10.51 -6.16
N TRP A 20 10.49 -9.24 -6.56
CA TRP A 20 11.19 -8.85 -7.78
C TRP A 20 12.70 -8.92 -7.54
N LYS A 21 13.43 -9.58 -8.45
CA LYS A 21 14.89 -9.66 -8.45
C LYS A 21 15.42 -9.34 -9.83
N SER A 22 16.59 -8.69 -9.87
CA SER A 22 17.36 -8.48 -11.10
C SER A 22 18.15 -9.73 -11.54
N GLU A 23 18.19 -10.75 -10.70
CA GLU A 23 18.93 -12.00 -10.93
C GLU A 23 18.08 -13.23 -10.60
N VAL A 24 18.41 -14.36 -11.25
CA VAL A 24 17.73 -15.63 -11.01
C VAL A 24 18.19 -16.26 -9.71
N VAL A 25 17.29 -16.35 -8.74
CA VAL A 25 17.49 -17.15 -7.54
C VAL A 25 17.18 -18.61 -7.86
N LYS A 26 18.20 -19.47 -7.78
CA LYS A 26 18.08 -20.90 -8.07
C LYS A 26 17.17 -21.57 -7.04
N SER A 27 16.07 -22.19 -7.47
CA SER A 27 15.18 -22.95 -6.57
C SER A 27 15.91 -23.99 -5.72
N LYS A 28 17.05 -24.51 -6.21
CA LYS A 28 17.92 -25.47 -5.51
C LYS A 28 18.52 -24.97 -4.20
N SER A 29 18.50 -23.66 -3.95
CA SER A 29 18.92 -23.10 -2.67
C SER A 29 17.80 -23.05 -1.64
N PHE A 30 16.58 -23.50 -1.98
CA PHE A 30 15.45 -23.51 -1.06
C PHE A 30 15.42 -24.80 -0.24
N ASP A 31 15.20 -24.69 1.07
CA ASP A 31 15.03 -25.86 1.95
C ASP A 31 13.81 -26.72 1.56
N ARG A 32 12.82 -26.13 0.88
CA ARG A 32 11.67 -26.81 0.30
C ARG A 32 11.46 -26.34 -1.14
N GLU A 33 11.94 -27.14 -2.10
CA GLU A 33 11.78 -26.84 -3.53
C GLU A 33 10.37 -27.16 -4.06
N ILE A 34 9.69 -28.14 -3.48
CA ILE A 34 8.39 -28.63 -3.97
C ILE A 34 7.33 -27.52 -3.84
N GLY A 35 6.83 -27.06 -4.98
CA GLY A 35 5.87 -25.94 -5.07
C GLY A 35 6.52 -24.55 -5.13
N HIS A 36 7.85 -24.47 -5.09
CA HIS A 36 8.62 -23.22 -5.08
C HIS A 36 9.64 -23.22 -6.22
N ASN A 37 9.15 -23.11 -7.46
CA ASN A 37 9.98 -23.13 -8.66
C ASN A 37 10.12 -21.73 -9.25
N ASN A 38 11.34 -21.22 -9.25
CA ASN A 38 11.73 -20.05 -10.02
C ASN A 38 12.12 -20.43 -11.46
N PRO A 39 12.02 -19.48 -12.41
CA PRO A 39 12.54 -19.65 -13.77
C PRO A 39 14.03 -20.03 -13.76
N SER A 40 14.49 -20.77 -14.77
CA SER A 40 15.90 -21.15 -14.92
C SER A 40 16.78 -20.04 -15.52
N SER A 41 16.16 -19.01 -16.10
CA SER A 41 16.80 -17.83 -16.70
C SER A 41 15.85 -16.63 -16.62
N MET A 42 16.40 -15.40 -16.69
CA MET A 42 15.55 -14.20 -16.82
C MET A 42 14.91 -14.19 -18.21
N ALA A 43 13.61 -13.91 -18.26
CA ALA A 43 12.90 -13.80 -19.55
C ALA A 43 13.40 -12.60 -20.37
N VAL A 44 13.83 -11.52 -19.69
CA VAL A 44 14.36 -10.29 -20.29
C VAL A 44 15.46 -9.77 -19.36
N GLU A 45 16.60 -9.40 -19.94
CA GLU A 45 17.65 -8.67 -19.23
C GLU A 45 17.47 -7.16 -19.44
N SER A 46 17.72 -6.38 -18.39
CA SER A 46 17.77 -4.93 -18.53
C SER A 46 18.95 -4.55 -19.44
N PHE A 47 18.70 -3.73 -20.45
CA PHE A 47 19.74 -3.18 -21.30
C PHE A 47 19.60 -1.67 -21.36
N ILE A 48 20.73 -0.99 -21.50
CA ILE A 48 20.77 0.46 -21.75
C ILE A 48 20.81 0.66 -23.25
N ALA A 49 19.84 1.40 -23.77
CA ALA A 49 19.76 1.77 -25.17
C ALA A 49 19.76 3.30 -25.31
N VAL A 50 20.49 3.80 -26.30
CA VAL A 50 20.37 5.19 -26.74
C VAL A 50 19.31 5.24 -27.83
N ALA A 51 18.21 5.92 -27.59
CA ALA A 51 17.16 6.13 -28.58
C ALA A 51 17.72 6.92 -29.77
N ALA A 52 17.65 6.34 -30.97
CA ALA A 52 18.12 6.99 -32.20
C ALA A 52 17.21 8.16 -32.60
N ASP A 53 15.92 8.03 -32.32
CA ASP A 53 14.90 9.03 -32.62
C ASP A 53 14.02 9.20 -31.38
N VAL A 54 13.92 10.43 -30.86
CA VAL A 54 13.14 10.78 -29.68
C VAL A 54 12.09 11.82 -30.06
N ASN A 55 10.83 11.55 -29.77
CA ASN A 55 9.75 12.51 -29.99
C ASN A 55 9.40 13.24 -28.69
N VAL A 56 9.33 14.57 -28.74
CA VAL A 56 8.81 15.42 -27.67
C VAL A 56 7.61 16.18 -28.23
N GLY A 57 6.40 15.68 -27.95
CA GLY A 57 5.18 16.19 -28.58
C GLY A 57 5.26 16.06 -30.10
N ASN A 58 5.21 17.19 -30.82
CA ASN A 58 5.29 17.22 -32.29
C ASN A 58 6.73 17.30 -32.83
N PHE A 59 7.75 17.36 -31.98
CA PHE A 59 9.14 17.53 -32.40
C PHE A 59 9.88 16.19 -32.40
N HIS A 60 10.66 15.95 -33.46
CA HIS A 60 11.45 14.74 -33.65
C HIS A 60 12.94 15.06 -33.50
N LEU A 61 13.58 14.51 -32.48
CA LEU A 61 15.00 14.68 -32.17
C LEU A 61 15.78 13.51 -32.74
N SER A 62 16.70 13.79 -33.66
CA SER A 62 17.61 12.78 -34.22
C SER A 62 18.77 12.49 -33.26
N LYS A 63 19.42 11.34 -33.45
CA LYS A 63 20.56 10.84 -32.66
C LYS A 63 21.72 11.83 -32.46
N GLY A 64 21.88 12.80 -33.36
CA GLY A 64 22.90 13.85 -33.25
C GLY A 64 22.62 14.89 -32.15
N LEU A 65 21.35 15.05 -31.75
CA LEU A 65 20.91 15.98 -30.71
C LEU A 65 20.72 15.29 -29.35
N SER A 66 20.57 13.96 -29.32
CA SER A 66 20.42 13.16 -28.10
C SER A 66 21.66 12.33 -27.73
N GLY A 67 22.75 12.45 -28.49
CA GLY A 67 23.98 11.68 -28.27
C GLY A 67 24.91 12.27 -27.21
N GLU A 68 25.86 11.47 -26.73
CA GLU A 68 26.89 11.85 -25.77
C GLU A 68 27.73 13.08 -26.19
N TRP A 69 27.81 13.33 -27.50
CA TRP A 69 28.54 14.44 -28.12
C TRP A 69 27.64 15.57 -28.61
N SER A 70 26.38 15.62 -28.17
CA SER A 70 25.48 16.70 -28.56
C SER A 70 25.97 18.04 -27.97
N PHE A 71 25.92 19.10 -28.77
CA PHE A 71 26.19 20.47 -28.29
C PHE A 71 25.09 20.98 -27.33
N LEU A 72 24.00 20.22 -27.17
CA LEU A 72 22.85 20.54 -26.33
C LEU A 72 23.01 20.06 -24.87
N GLY A 73 23.99 19.22 -24.58
CA GLY A 73 24.24 18.69 -23.25
C GLY A 73 24.46 17.19 -23.23
N ARG A 74 24.71 16.65 -22.02
CA ARG A 74 24.79 15.20 -21.82
C ARG A 74 23.40 14.59 -21.98
N PRO A 75 23.30 13.38 -22.55
CA PRO A 75 22.02 12.68 -22.66
C PRO A 75 21.43 12.44 -21.28
N ASP A 76 20.14 12.71 -21.14
CA ASP A 76 19.38 12.30 -19.96
C ASP A 76 19.20 10.79 -19.98
N VAL A 77 19.52 10.16 -18.85
CA VAL A 77 19.27 8.74 -18.65
C VAL A 77 17.89 8.61 -18.03
N VAL A 78 17.04 7.80 -18.65
CA VAL A 78 15.69 7.49 -18.15
C VAL A 78 15.51 5.98 -18.07
N THR A 79 14.68 5.56 -17.12
CA THR A 79 14.24 4.18 -16.96
C THR A 79 12.79 4.07 -17.37
N ILE A 80 12.49 3.15 -18.29
CA ILE A 80 11.14 2.94 -18.82
C ILE A 80 10.68 1.52 -18.48
N VAL A 81 9.47 1.38 -17.94
CA VAL A 81 8.83 0.08 -17.71
C VAL A 81 7.53 0.03 -18.51
N ALA A 82 7.51 -0.82 -19.54
CA ALA A 82 6.39 -0.99 -20.46
C ALA A 82 6.40 -2.40 -21.08
N HIS A 83 5.32 -2.78 -21.76
CA HIS A 83 5.25 -4.06 -22.48
C HIS A 83 5.97 -3.94 -23.82
N GLN A 84 7.04 -4.71 -24.00
CA GLN A 84 7.73 -4.82 -25.28
C GLN A 84 6.92 -5.70 -26.24
N LYS A 85 6.41 -5.10 -27.31
CA LYS A 85 5.79 -5.81 -28.43
C LYS A 85 6.56 -5.47 -29.70
N GLU A 86 7.26 -6.47 -30.23
CA GLU A 86 8.15 -6.31 -31.39
C GLU A 86 9.17 -5.18 -31.16
N ASN A 87 9.10 -4.10 -31.93
CA ASN A 87 10.01 -2.95 -31.85
C ASN A 87 9.37 -1.72 -31.17
N GLN A 88 8.29 -1.91 -30.42
CA GLN A 88 7.57 -0.85 -29.72
C GLN A 88 7.39 -1.18 -28.24
N LEU A 89 7.47 -0.13 -27.42
CA LEU A 89 7.02 -0.15 -26.03
C LEU A 89 5.56 0.25 -26.02
N THR A 90 4.70 -0.64 -25.54
CA THR A 90 3.26 -0.44 -25.48
C THR A 90 2.79 -0.48 -24.02
N PRO A 91 1.68 0.19 -23.69
CA PRO A 91 1.15 0.15 -22.33
C PRO A 91 0.73 -1.27 -21.95
N TYR A 92 1.11 -1.72 -20.75
CA TYR A 92 0.71 -3.03 -20.24
C TYR A 92 -0.53 -2.92 -19.34
N GLN A 93 -1.58 -3.68 -19.61
CA GLN A 93 -2.74 -3.75 -18.72
C GLN A 93 -2.52 -4.78 -17.62
N THR A 94 -2.48 -4.32 -16.37
CA THR A 94 -2.35 -5.18 -15.19
C THR A 94 -3.67 -5.88 -14.86
N GLN A 95 -3.60 -6.99 -14.12
CA GLN A 95 -4.80 -7.68 -13.63
C GLN A 95 -5.68 -6.82 -12.70
N SER A 96 -5.09 -5.79 -12.06
CA SER A 96 -5.83 -4.84 -11.24
C SER A 96 -6.51 -3.73 -12.04
N GLY A 97 -6.36 -3.71 -13.37
CA GLY A 97 -6.95 -2.71 -14.27
C GLY A 97 -6.15 -1.42 -14.42
N ASN A 98 -4.94 -1.34 -13.84
CA ASN A 98 -4.04 -0.20 -14.02
C ASN A 98 -3.15 -0.42 -15.25
N VAL A 99 -2.83 0.68 -15.94
CA VAL A 99 -1.86 0.67 -17.04
C VAL A 99 -0.45 0.85 -16.48
N LEU A 100 0.45 -0.06 -16.82
CA LEU A 100 1.87 0.03 -16.52
C LEU A 100 2.59 0.59 -17.76
N GLU A 101 2.90 1.87 -17.68
CA GLU A 101 3.75 2.62 -18.61
C GLU A 101 4.46 3.68 -17.76
N LEU A 102 5.57 3.27 -17.16
CA LEU A 102 6.28 4.08 -16.18
C LEU A 102 7.51 4.71 -16.82
N LEU A 103 7.74 5.98 -16.54
CA LEU A 103 8.95 6.70 -16.92
C LEU A 103 9.55 7.34 -15.68
N TYR A 104 10.82 7.02 -15.45
CA TYR A 104 11.60 7.54 -14.34
C TYR A 104 12.87 8.21 -14.84
N GLU A 105 13.22 9.32 -14.22
CA GLU A 105 14.52 9.95 -14.41
C GLU A 105 15.62 9.13 -13.70
N GLY A 106 16.77 8.99 -14.37
CA GLY A 106 17.92 8.24 -13.90
C GLY A 106 17.96 6.77 -14.33
N SER A 107 19.09 6.11 -14.06
CA SER A 107 19.25 4.66 -14.20
C SER A 107 18.78 3.97 -12.93
N LEU A 108 17.54 3.48 -12.93
CA LEU A 108 16.97 2.69 -11.84
C LEU A 108 16.92 1.23 -12.27
N SER A 109 17.19 0.34 -11.33
CA SER A 109 16.94 -1.09 -11.48
C SER A 109 15.43 -1.38 -11.47
N ALA A 110 15.04 -2.54 -12.00
CA ALA A 110 13.65 -2.99 -11.94
C ALA A 110 13.12 -3.04 -10.49
N VAL A 111 13.97 -3.48 -9.55
CA VAL A 111 13.63 -3.57 -8.13
C VAL A 111 13.30 -2.19 -7.56
N GLU A 112 14.18 -1.21 -7.78
CA GLU A 112 13.98 0.17 -7.30
C GLU A 112 12.73 0.82 -7.87
N VAL A 113 12.44 0.60 -9.16
CA VAL A 113 11.22 1.13 -9.80
C VAL A 113 9.97 0.58 -9.13
N PHE A 114 9.87 -0.75 -8.98
CA PHE A 114 8.68 -1.36 -8.39
C PHE A 114 8.55 -1.10 -6.88
N GLU A 115 9.65 -0.97 -6.14
CA GLU A 115 9.63 -0.54 -4.75
C GLU A 115 9.10 0.89 -4.61
N LYS A 116 9.55 1.80 -5.46
CA LYS A 116 9.09 3.19 -5.47
C LYS A 116 7.60 3.30 -5.80
N GLU A 117 7.14 2.57 -6.82
CA GLU A 117 5.71 2.46 -7.16
C GLU A 117 4.89 1.86 -6.02
N HIS A 118 5.38 0.80 -5.38
CA HIS A 118 4.67 0.17 -4.28
C HIS A 118 4.57 1.10 -3.06
N ALA A 119 5.66 1.82 -2.75
CA ALA A 119 5.71 2.80 -1.70
C ALA A 119 4.78 3.98 -1.98
N ALA A 120 4.75 4.50 -3.20
CA ALA A 120 3.84 5.57 -3.61
C ALA A 120 2.37 5.15 -3.50
N ASN A 121 2.02 3.97 -4.02
CA ASN A 121 0.67 3.41 -3.94
C ASN A 121 0.24 3.15 -2.49
N SER A 122 1.17 2.65 -1.67
CA SER A 122 0.94 2.48 -0.24
C SER A 122 0.70 3.82 0.43
N MET A 123 1.58 4.79 0.22
CA MET A 123 1.47 6.13 0.81
C MET A 123 0.17 6.82 0.41
N LEU A 124 -0.22 6.76 -0.86
CA LEU A 124 -1.50 7.30 -1.35
C LEU A 124 -2.69 6.63 -0.63
N THR A 125 -2.67 5.31 -0.50
CA THR A 125 -3.72 4.57 0.20
C THR A 125 -3.84 5.00 1.67
N TRP A 126 -2.70 5.11 2.38
CA TRP A 126 -2.67 5.55 3.77
C TRP A 126 -3.10 7.01 3.93
N ALA A 127 -2.67 7.89 3.02
CA ALA A 127 -3.06 9.30 3.00
C ALA A 127 -4.56 9.47 2.79
N LEU A 128 -5.15 8.76 1.81
CA LEU A 128 -6.59 8.78 1.56
C LEU A 128 -7.40 8.25 2.75
N ARG A 129 -6.92 7.19 3.42
CA ARG A 129 -7.56 6.65 4.63
C ARG A 129 -7.52 7.65 5.78
N PHE A 130 -6.39 8.31 6.00
CA PHE A 130 -6.25 9.33 7.04
C PHE A 130 -7.11 10.56 6.74
N ALA A 131 -7.10 11.04 5.48
CA ALA A 131 -7.93 12.16 5.05
C ALA A 131 -9.43 11.84 5.21
N GLY A 132 -9.86 10.63 4.83
CA GLY A 132 -11.24 10.16 5.03
C GLY A 132 -11.63 10.08 6.50
N TRP A 133 -10.75 9.53 7.35
CA TRP A 133 -10.94 9.51 8.80
C TRP A 133 -11.07 10.92 9.40
N LEU A 134 -10.19 11.84 8.99
CA LEU A 134 -10.20 13.22 9.45
C LEU A 134 -11.50 13.92 9.04
N LEU A 135 -11.93 13.74 7.79
CA LEU A 135 -13.18 14.31 7.29
C LEU A 135 -14.39 13.78 8.05
N MET A 136 -14.45 12.47 8.32
CA MET A 136 -15.51 11.88 9.16
C MET A 136 -15.50 12.48 10.58
N PHE A 137 -14.33 12.58 11.20
CA PHE A 137 -14.20 13.16 12.54
C PHE A 137 -14.65 14.62 12.58
N VAL A 138 -14.20 15.44 11.62
CA VAL A 138 -14.64 16.83 11.49
C VAL A 138 -16.14 16.92 11.24
N GLY A 139 -16.71 16.07 10.38
CA GLY A 139 -18.16 16.00 10.13
C GLY A 139 -18.96 15.73 11.40
N ILE A 140 -18.52 14.76 12.21
CA ILE A 140 -19.15 14.44 13.52
C ILE A 140 -18.98 15.61 14.50
N LYS A 141 -17.81 16.26 14.53
CA LYS A 141 -17.58 17.45 15.36
C LYS A 141 -18.47 18.63 14.96
N LEU A 142 -18.75 18.80 13.68
CA LEU A 142 -19.70 19.81 13.19
C LEU A 142 -21.14 19.47 13.57
N MET A 143 -21.58 18.21 13.40
CA MET A 143 -22.91 17.77 13.84
C MET A 143 -23.12 17.93 15.34
N THR A 144 -22.11 17.59 16.15
CA THR A 144 -22.21 17.67 17.62
C THR A 144 -22.21 19.10 18.16
N LYS A 145 -21.85 20.10 17.36
CA LYS A 145 -21.86 21.52 17.73
C LYS A 145 -23.25 22.03 18.14
N ILE A 146 -24.33 21.42 17.62
CA ILE A 146 -25.71 21.78 18.01
C ILE A 146 -26.02 21.45 19.47
N PHE A 147 -25.37 20.43 20.05
CA PHE A 147 -25.54 20.10 21.47
C PHE A 147 -24.81 21.08 22.38
N HIS A 148 -23.71 21.68 21.90
CA HIS A 148 -23.02 22.72 22.66
C HIS A 148 -23.92 23.93 22.91
N THR A 149 -24.60 24.41 21.87
CA THR A 149 -25.52 25.56 22.01
C THR A 149 -26.67 25.32 22.98
N LEU A 150 -27.03 24.07 23.26
CA LEU A 150 -28.11 23.73 24.19
C LEU A 150 -27.64 23.65 25.65
N VAL A 151 -26.35 23.35 25.89
CA VAL A 151 -25.80 23.09 27.24
C VAL A 151 -24.98 24.28 27.78
N ASP A 152 -24.82 25.33 26.99
CA ASP A 152 -23.97 26.49 27.30
C ASP A 152 -24.38 27.26 28.57
N TRP A 153 -25.61 27.11 29.08
CA TRP A 153 -26.05 27.85 30.28
C TRP A 153 -25.47 27.31 31.60
N ILE A 154 -25.01 26.05 31.65
CA ILE A 154 -24.61 25.40 32.91
C ILE A 154 -23.09 25.48 33.12
N PRO A 155 -22.60 26.22 34.13
CA PRO A 155 -21.17 26.29 34.45
C PRO A 155 -20.60 24.90 34.79
N GLY A 156 -19.41 24.57 34.27
CA GLY A 156 -18.70 23.32 34.55
C GLY A 156 -19.15 22.09 33.75
N ILE A 157 -20.39 22.03 33.25
CA ILE A 157 -20.90 20.89 32.46
C ILE A 157 -20.44 20.95 31.00
N ARG A 158 -20.32 22.15 30.43
CA ARG A 158 -19.94 22.37 29.02
C ARG A 158 -18.67 21.64 28.62
N ASP A 159 -17.61 21.79 29.41
CA ASP A 159 -16.30 21.23 29.08
C ASP A 159 -16.30 19.70 29.20
N LEU A 160 -16.99 19.16 30.22
CA LEU A 160 -17.17 17.71 30.40
C LEU A 160 -17.94 17.08 29.23
N VAL A 161 -19.03 17.73 28.79
CA VAL A 161 -19.81 17.29 27.64
C VAL A 161 -18.99 17.41 26.36
N SER A 162 -18.20 18.47 26.20
CA SER A 162 -17.32 18.65 25.03
C SER A 162 -16.29 17.53 24.90
N LEU A 163 -15.68 17.14 26.02
CA LEU A 163 -14.73 16.04 26.10
C LEU A 163 -15.42 14.73 25.73
N GLY A 164 -16.57 14.44 26.35
CA GLY A 164 -17.35 13.22 26.10
C GLY A 164 -17.77 13.08 24.64
N LEU A 165 -18.32 14.14 24.05
CA LEU A 165 -18.72 14.16 22.63
C LEU A 165 -17.53 14.05 21.68
N THR A 166 -16.37 14.60 22.06
CA THR A 166 -15.14 14.49 21.27
C THR A 166 -14.61 13.06 21.28
N VAL A 167 -14.53 12.42 22.44
CA VAL A 167 -14.12 11.01 22.57
C VAL A 167 -15.11 10.10 21.84
N PHE A 168 -16.41 10.34 22.01
CA PHE A 168 -17.45 9.61 21.28
C PHE A 168 -17.28 9.74 19.76
N GLY A 169 -17.12 10.97 19.27
CA GLY A 169 -16.93 11.22 17.84
C GLY A 169 -15.65 10.59 17.29
N LEU A 170 -14.58 10.56 18.08
CA LEU A 170 -13.33 9.88 17.74
C LEU A 170 -13.57 8.37 17.59
N CYS A 171 -14.24 7.75 18.56
CA CYS A 171 -14.57 6.33 18.50
C CYS A 171 -15.42 6.00 17.27
N VAL A 172 -16.49 6.77 17.01
CA VAL A 172 -17.36 6.55 15.85
C VAL A 172 -16.60 6.72 14.53
N ALA A 173 -15.80 7.78 14.39
CA ALA A 173 -14.99 8.00 13.19
C ALA A 173 -13.98 6.85 12.96
N THR A 174 -13.31 6.39 14.03
CA THR A 174 -12.38 5.25 13.94
C THR A 174 -13.09 3.95 13.54
N SER A 175 -14.22 3.62 14.17
CA SER A 175 -15.00 2.43 13.84
C SER A 175 -15.50 2.46 12.39
N LEU A 176 -16.02 3.60 11.94
CA LEU A 176 -16.52 3.73 10.56
C LEU A 176 -15.38 3.62 9.54
N THR A 177 -14.23 4.25 9.80
CA THR A 177 -13.03 4.12 8.95
C THR A 177 -12.56 2.67 8.86
N LEU A 178 -12.48 1.97 10.00
CA LEU A 178 -12.07 0.57 10.04
C LEU A 178 -13.02 -0.33 9.24
N LEU A 179 -14.34 -0.09 9.31
CA LEU A 179 -15.33 -0.81 8.49
C LEU A 179 -15.16 -0.54 7.00
N THR A 180 -14.97 0.72 6.60
CA THR A 180 -14.73 1.08 5.19
C THR A 180 -13.47 0.40 4.67
N VAL A 181 -12.38 0.40 5.45
CA VAL A 181 -11.15 -0.29 5.08
C VAL A 181 -11.34 -1.80 5.03
N ALA A 182 -12.04 -2.39 6.01
CA ALA A 182 -12.32 -3.82 6.05
C ALA A 182 -13.07 -4.29 4.79
N MET A 183 -14.07 -3.53 4.36
CA MET A 183 -14.86 -3.84 3.17
C MET A 183 -13.99 -3.93 1.90
N GLY A 184 -13.03 -3.02 1.74
CA GLY A 184 -12.09 -3.04 0.61
C GLY A 184 -11.17 -4.28 0.60
N TRP A 185 -10.91 -4.89 1.75
CA TRP A 185 -10.03 -6.06 1.85
C TRP A 185 -10.75 -7.41 1.77
N ILE A 186 -12.09 -7.46 1.71
CA ILE A 186 -12.86 -8.71 1.75
C ILE A 186 -12.38 -9.72 0.70
N PHE A 187 -12.15 -9.26 -0.53
CA PHE A 187 -11.76 -10.14 -1.65
C PHE A 187 -10.26 -10.38 -1.75
N TYR A 188 -9.42 -9.46 -1.25
CA TYR A 188 -7.97 -9.53 -1.41
C TYR A 188 -7.26 -10.15 -0.19
N ARG A 189 -7.74 -9.87 1.03
CA ARG A 189 -7.17 -10.36 2.30
C ARG A 189 -8.28 -10.56 3.34
N PRO A 190 -9.07 -11.65 3.24
CA PRO A 190 -10.27 -11.86 4.06
C PRO A 190 -9.99 -11.91 5.57
N LEU A 191 -8.84 -12.46 5.98
CA LEU A 191 -8.45 -12.49 7.41
C LEU A 191 -8.19 -11.08 7.98
N VAL A 192 -7.57 -10.21 7.18
CA VAL A 192 -7.32 -8.81 7.57
C VAL A 192 -8.65 -8.05 7.65
N ALA A 193 -9.54 -8.26 6.67
CA ALA A 193 -10.88 -7.68 6.68
C ALA A 193 -11.67 -8.08 7.93
N LEU A 194 -11.66 -9.36 8.29
CA LEU A 194 -12.33 -9.86 9.50
C LEU A 194 -11.78 -9.21 10.77
N LEU A 195 -10.46 -9.17 10.92
CA LEU A 195 -9.80 -8.58 12.09
C LEU A 195 -10.16 -7.10 12.24
N LEU A 196 -10.10 -6.33 11.14
CA LEU A 196 -10.48 -4.92 11.15
C LEU A 196 -11.96 -4.72 11.48
N GLY A 197 -12.84 -5.59 10.99
CA GLY A 197 -14.27 -5.57 11.32
C GLY A 197 -14.55 -5.82 12.81
N ILE A 198 -13.86 -6.80 13.41
CA ILE A 198 -13.97 -7.08 14.85
C ILE A 198 -13.47 -5.88 15.67
N LEU A 199 -12.31 -5.31 15.28
CA LEU A 199 -11.74 -4.14 15.94
C LEU A 199 -12.69 -2.93 15.85
N ALA A 200 -13.34 -2.73 14.70
CA ALA A 200 -14.32 -1.67 14.52
C ALA A 200 -15.55 -1.83 15.43
N ALA A 201 -15.98 -3.07 15.70
CA ALA A 201 -17.12 -3.38 16.56
C ALA A 201 -16.79 -3.34 18.07
N MET A 202 -15.51 -3.30 18.45
CA MET A 202 -15.05 -3.39 19.84
C MET A 202 -15.72 -2.37 20.79
N PRO A 203 -15.86 -1.07 20.44
CA PRO A 203 -16.56 -0.11 21.30
C PRO A 203 -18.01 -0.51 21.59
N ILE A 204 -18.71 -1.07 20.60
CA ILE A 204 -20.12 -1.51 20.72
C ILE A 204 -20.20 -2.77 21.57
N LEU A 205 -19.28 -3.72 21.39
CA LEU A 205 -19.24 -4.96 22.17
C LEU A 205 -18.96 -4.69 23.65
N ILE A 206 -18.05 -3.76 23.96
CA ILE A 206 -17.78 -3.32 25.34
C ILE A 206 -18.99 -2.60 25.93
N ALA A 207 -19.64 -1.71 25.18
CA ALA A 207 -20.84 -1.01 25.66
C ALA A 207 -21.97 -2.00 26.01
N ARG A 208 -22.15 -3.05 25.19
CA ARG A 208 -23.16 -4.10 25.43
C ARG A 208 -22.81 -5.02 26.59
N SER A 209 -21.54 -5.38 26.78
CA SER A 209 -21.14 -6.29 27.87
C SER A 209 -21.29 -5.66 29.26
N ARG A 210 -21.10 -4.34 29.36
CA ARG A 210 -21.31 -3.57 30.61
C ARG A 210 -22.80 -3.43 30.99
N HIS A 211 -23.72 -3.63 30.04
CA HIS A 211 -25.16 -3.51 30.26
C HIS A 211 -25.85 -4.82 30.71
N ARG A 212 -25.12 -5.92 30.93
CA ARG A 212 -25.73 -7.14 31.49
C ARG A 212 -26.23 -6.87 32.91
N PRO A 213 -27.55 -6.95 33.20
CA PRO A 213 -28.02 -6.85 34.58
C PRO A 213 -27.45 -8.04 35.35
N LYS A 214 -26.91 -7.78 36.55
CA LYS A 214 -26.58 -8.84 37.50
C LYS A 214 -27.89 -9.55 37.82
N MET A 215 -28.08 -10.77 37.32
CA MET A 215 -29.17 -11.63 37.82
C MET A 215 -28.85 -11.94 39.28
N LEU A 216 -29.73 -11.50 40.17
CA LEU A 216 -29.85 -11.93 41.57
C LEU A 216 -30.35 -13.38 41.61
#